data_AF-A0A7S4L100-F1
#
_entry.id   AF-A0A7S4L100-F1
#
_cell.length_a   1.000
_cell.length_b   1.000
_cell.length_c   1.000
_cell.angle_alpha   90.00
_cell.angle_beta   90.00
_cell.angle_gamma   90.00
#
_symmetry.space_group_name_H-M   'P 1'
#
loop_
_entity.id
_entity.type
_entity.pdbx_description
1 polymer ?
#
loop_
_entity_poly.entity_id
_entity_poly.type
_entity_poly.pdbx_seq_one_letter_code
_entity_poly.pdbx_strand_id
1 'polypeptide(L)'
;PSSSGWYLKQYLLYIVRMLHEKTETFNTDVVLFPPFKEGWCKKLPPNDKSLEDYKKQPTVSLPKELPPLNSISANMLSKFVSVALEFGSKMQYTSQGFLQNKRQ
;
A
#
# COMPACT_ATOMS: atom_id res chain seq x y z
N PRO A 1 6.88 -15.69 -12.26
CA PRO A 1 6.13 -14.64 -11.54
C PRO A 1 6.49 -13.26 -12.09
N SER A 2 5.52 -12.44 -12.50
CA SER A 2 5.82 -11.08 -12.94
C SER A 2 6.55 -10.33 -11.82
N SER A 3 7.59 -9.57 -12.14
CA SER A 3 8.38 -8.80 -11.17
C SER A 3 7.46 -8.03 -10.22
N SER A 4 6.38 -7.44 -10.76
CA SER A 4 5.33 -6.73 -10.04
C SER A 4 4.67 -7.52 -8.90
N GLY A 5 4.41 -8.81 -9.08
CA GLY A 5 3.74 -9.64 -8.07
C GLY A 5 4.60 -9.86 -6.83
N TRP A 6 5.91 -9.98 -7.01
CA TRP A 6 6.85 -10.10 -5.88
C TRP A 6 6.91 -8.80 -5.08
N TYR A 7 7.10 -7.65 -5.74
CA TYR A 7 7.15 -6.35 -5.05
C TYR A 7 5.83 -6.05 -4.33
N LEU A 8 4.68 -6.32 -4.95
CA LEU A 8 3.38 -6.08 -4.31
C LEU A 8 3.23 -6.89 -3.02
N LYS A 9 3.62 -8.17 -3.05
CA LYS A 9 3.61 -9.03 -1.85
C LYS A 9 4.49 -8.45 -0.74
N GLN A 10 5.72 -8.07 -1.07
CA GLN A 10 6.65 -7.52 -0.09
C GLN A 10 6.16 -6.18 0.47
N TYR A 11 5.64 -5.30 -0.39
CA TYR A 11 5.04 -4.04 0.01
C TYR A 11 3.91 -4.24 1.01
N LEU A 12 2.99 -5.18 0.74
CA LEU A 12 1.91 -5.51 1.68
C LEU A 12 2.44 -5.97 3.04
N LEU A 13 3.48 -6.81 3.07
CA LEU A 13 4.10 -7.25 4.33
C LEU A 13 4.70 -6.06 5.13
N TYR A 14 5.31 -5.08 4.45
CA TYR A 14 5.76 -3.85 5.10
C TYR A 14 4.61 -3.05 5.70
N ILE A 15 3.53 -2.84 4.92
CA ILE A 15 2.37 -2.06 5.38
C ILE A 15 1.70 -2.72 6.57
N VAL A 16 1.49 -4.04 6.53
CA VAL A 16 0.86 -4.79 7.63
C VAL A 16 1.62 -4.59 8.94
N ARG A 17 2.97 -4.56 8.89
CA ARG A 17 3.78 -4.30 10.07
C ARG A 17 3.54 -2.90 10.65
N MET A 18 3.22 -1.92 9.81
CA MET A 18 3.08 -0.52 10.22
C MET A 18 1.62 -0.13 10.50
N LEU A 19 0.66 -1.06 10.47
CA LEU A 19 -0.75 -0.75 10.74
C LEU A 19 -1.03 -0.26 12.18
N HIS A 20 -0.10 -0.49 13.11
CA HIS A 20 -0.20 0.01 14.47
C HIS A 20 0.33 1.45 14.63
N GLU A 21 1.09 1.93 13.65
CA GLU A 21 1.60 3.30 13.64
C GLU A 21 0.47 4.28 13.30
N LYS A 22 0.55 5.49 13.84
CA LYS A 22 -0.38 6.55 13.49
C LYS A 22 -0.16 6.96 12.03
N THR A 23 -1.24 7.14 11.29
CA THR A 23 -1.18 7.58 9.89
C THR A 23 -0.41 8.90 9.73
N GLU A 24 -0.48 9.79 10.72
CA GLU A 24 0.22 11.08 10.72
C GLU A 24 1.75 10.96 10.73
N THR A 25 2.28 9.90 11.34
CA THR A 25 3.73 9.65 11.46
C THR A 25 4.23 8.61 10.46
N PHE A 26 3.31 7.96 9.75
CA PHE A 26 3.64 6.93 8.78
C PHE A 26 4.26 7.55 7.51
N ASN A 27 5.53 7.25 7.26
CA ASN A 27 6.24 7.67 6.06
C ASN A 27 6.79 6.46 5.29
N THR A 28 6.10 6.10 4.21
CA THR A 28 6.47 4.98 3.32
C THR A 28 7.91 5.10 2.80
N ASP A 29 8.41 6.32 2.57
CA ASP A 29 9.77 6.51 2.06
C ASP A 29 10.85 6.19 3.07
N VAL A 30 10.56 6.33 4.36
CA VAL A 30 11.46 5.95 5.47
C VAL A 30 11.33 4.46 5.77
N VAL A 31 10.12 3.91 5.64
CA VAL A 31 9.82 2.52 5.99
C VAL A 31 10.36 1.53 4.96
N LEU A 32 10.26 1.85 3.67
CA LEU A 32 10.69 0.94 2.62
C LEU A 32 12.20 1.02 2.38
N PHE A 33 12.81 -0.15 2.25
CA PHE A 33 14.22 -0.26 1.89
C PHE A 33 14.51 0.45 0.55
N PRO A 34 15.49 1.37 0.45
CA PRO A 34 15.67 2.19 -0.76
C PRO A 34 15.90 1.39 -2.05
N PRO A 35 16.75 0.33 -2.08
CA PRO A 35 16.89 -0.53 -3.25
C PRO A 35 15.60 -1.26 -3.65
N PHE A 36 14.75 -1.61 -2.67
CA PHE A 36 13.45 -2.19 -2.94
C PHE A 36 12.53 -1.19 -3.65
N LYS A 37 12.48 0.08 -3.19
CA LYS A 37 11.69 1.14 -3.84
C LYS A 37 12.15 1.36 -5.28
N GLU A 38 13.46 1.44 -5.49
CA GLU A 38 14.04 1.64 -6.81
C GLU A 38 13.68 0.50 -7.77
N GLY A 39 13.85 -0.75 -7.32
CA GLY A 39 13.51 -1.94 -8.10
C GLY A 39 12.01 -1.98 -8.47
N TRP A 40 11.15 -1.63 -7.52
CA TRP A 40 9.70 -1.58 -7.72
C TRP A 40 9.30 -0.52 -8.75
N CYS A 41 9.77 0.73 -8.59
CA CYS A 41 9.45 1.85 -9.48
C CYS A 41 9.95 1.62 -10.91
N LYS A 42 11.13 1.02 -11.06
CA LYS A 42 11.73 0.70 -12.36
C LYS A 42 11.22 -0.62 -12.96
N LYS A 43 10.32 -1.33 -12.28
CA LYS A 43 9.80 -2.67 -12.66
C LYS A 43 10.93 -3.68 -12.94
N LEU A 44 12.07 -3.51 -12.27
CA LEU A 44 13.22 -4.39 -12.46
C LEU A 44 12.89 -5.76 -11.86
N PRO A 45 13.39 -6.87 -12.44
CA PRO A 45 13.32 -8.15 -11.75
C PRO A 45 14.05 -8.04 -10.40
N PRO A 46 13.56 -8.72 -9.33
CA PRO A 46 14.34 -8.88 -8.11
C PRO A 46 15.68 -9.53 -8.50
N ASN A 47 16.78 -8.81 -8.29
CA ASN A 47 18.13 -9.32 -8.59
C ASN A 47 18.78 -9.82 -7.30
N ASP A 48 19.72 -10.76 -7.42
CA ASP A 48 20.32 -11.44 -6.25
C ASP A 48 20.93 -10.45 -5.25
N LYS A 49 21.55 -9.38 -5.76
CA LYS A 49 22.11 -8.31 -4.93
C LYS A 49 21.06 -7.54 -4.11
N SER A 50 19.93 -7.16 -4.71
CA SER A 50 18.84 -6.50 -3.97
C SER A 50 18.14 -7.46 -3.02
N LEU A 51 18.15 -8.77 -3.30
CA LEU A 51 17.61 -9.80 -2.42
C LEU A 51 18.52 -10.08 -1.21
N GLU A 52 19.84 -10.01 -1.39
CA GLU A 52 20.83 -10.11 -0.32
C GLU A 52 20.70 -8.94 0.67
N ASP A 53 20.59 -7.73 0.14
CA ASP A 53 20.41 -6.52 0.96
C ASP A 53 18.97 -6.39 1.52
N TYR A 54 18.02 -7.13 0.95
CA TYR A 54 16.63 -7.10 1.37
C TYR A 54 16.43 -7.84 2.68
N LYS A 55 16.13 -7.09 3.74
CA LYS A 55 15.65 -7.68 4.99
C LYS A 55 14.29 -8.32 4.76
N LYS A 56 14.28 -9.66 4.69
CA LYS A 56 13.07 -10.46 4.54
C LYS A 56 12.07 -10.10 5.63
N GLN A 57 10.87 -9.69 5.21
CA GLN A 57 9.80 -9.40 6.16
C GLN A 57 9.30 -10.71 6.77
N PRO A 58 9.02 -10.73 8.08
CA PRO A 58 8.48 -11.92 8.73
C PRO A 58 7.15 -12.31 8.08
N THR A 59 6.90 -13.61 7.99
CA THR A 59 5.63 -14.10 7.48
C THR A 59 4.53 -13.70 8.45
N VAL A 60 3.61 -12.86 8.00
CA VAL A 60 2.39 -12.59 8.75
C VAL A 60 1.46 -13.80 8.54
N SER A 61 1.02 -14.42 9.63
CA SER A 61 -0.08 -15.37 9.56
C SER A 61 -1.34 -14.60 9.19
N LEU A 62 -1.71 -14.63 7.92
CA LEU A 62 -3.05 -14.21 7.52
C LEU A 62 -4.05 -15.10 8.26
N PRO A 63 -5.18 -14.55 8.73
CA PRO A 63 -6.27 -15.37 9.23
C PRO A 63 -6.59 -16.47 8.20
N LYS A 64 -6.63 -17.74 8.66
CA LYS A 64 -6.93 -18.90 7.79
C LYS A 64 -8.29 -18.75 7.10
N GLU A 65 -9.21 -18.08 7.78
CA GLU A 65 -10.50 -17.71 7.23
C GLU A 65 -10.57 -16.19 7.12
N LEU A 66 -10.81 -15.73 5.89
CA LEU A 66 -11.32 -14.39 5.70
C LEU A 66 -12.71 -14.34 6.33
N PRO A 67 -13.05 -13.27 7.08
CA PRO A 67 -14.41 -13.11 7.54
C PRO A 67 -15.34 -13.14 6.32
N PRO A 68 -16.55 -13.72 6.43
CA PRO A 68 -17.47 -13.81 5.31
C PRO A 68 -17.68 -12.44 4.68
N LEU A 69 -17.86 -12.38 3.37
CA LEU A 69 -17.98 -11.13 2.59
C LEU A 69 -19.05 -10.17 3.15
N ASN A 70 -20.01 -10.73 3.90
CA ASN A 70 -21.17 -10.05 4.49
C ASN A 70 -21.00 -9.76 6.00
N SER A 71 -19.80 -9.96 6.55
CA SER A 71 -19.49 -9.73 7.97
C SER A 71 -19.58 -8.25 8.37
N ILE A 72 -19.48 -7.36 7.38
CA ILE A 72 -19.59 -5.91 7.58
C ILE A 72 -21.04 -5.50 7.32
N SER A 73 -21.66 -4.83 8.28
CA SER A 73 -23.01 -4.31 8.11
C SER A 73 -23.04 -3.25 7.01
N ALA A 74 -24.18 -3.14 6.29
CA ALA A 74 -24.35 -2.14 5.24
C ALA A 74 -24.07 -0.70 5.72
N ASN A 75 -24.38 -0.40 6.99
CA ASN A 75 -24.11 0.89 7.62
C ASN A 75 -22.60 1.13 7.86
N MET A 76 -21.84 0.10 8.21
CA MET A 76 -20.40 0.23 8.36
C MET A 76 -19.72 0.37 7.00
N LEU A 77 -20.20 -0.36 5.99
CA LEU A 77 -19.72 -0.27 4.62
C LEU A 77 -19.98 1.12 4.02
N SER A 78 -21.17 1.69 4.23
CA SER A 78 -21.47 3.06 3.75
C SER A 78 -20.57 4.11 4.39
N LYS A 79 -20.23 3.97 5.68
CA LYS A 79 -19.26 4.84 6.36
C LYS A 79 -17.86 4.73 5.73
N PHE A 80 -17.38 3.51 5.49
CA PHE A 80 -16.08 3.32 4.84
C PHE A 80 -16.05 3.90 3.43
N VAL A 81 -17.10 3.68 2.63
CA VAL A 81 -17.22 4.26 1.29
C VAL A 81 -17.24 5.79 1.37
N SER A 82 -17.99 6.38 2.32
CA SER A 82 -18.04 7.83 2.51
C SER A 82 -16.66 8.41 2.85
N VAL A 83 -15.93 7.79 3.77
CA VAL A 83 -14.57 8.22 4.14
C VAL A 83 -13.61 8.06 2.96
N ALA A 84 -13.70 6.95 2.21
CA ALA A 84 -12.87 6.73 1.03
C ALA A 84 -13.14 7.77 -0.07
N LEU A 85 -14.39 8.15 -0.29
CA LEU A 85 -14.78 9.21 -1.22
C LEU A 85 -14.25 10.57 -0.77
N GLU A 86 -14.35 10.89 0.53
CA GLU A 86 -13.81 12.13 1.10
C GLU A 86 -12.28 12.20 0.98
N PHE A 87 -11.60 11.08 1.22
CA PHE A 87 -10.15 11.00 1.05
C PHE A 87 -9.76 11.15 -0.43
N GLY A 88 -10.48 10.46 -1.32
CA GLY A 88 -10.27 10.54 -2.76
C GLY A 88 -10.44 11.96 -3.30
N SER A 89 -11.46 12.69 -2.86
CA SER A 89 -11.68 14.08 -3.27
C SER A 89 -10.55 15.00 -2.79
N LYS A 90 -10.06 14.82 -1.56
CA LYS A 90 -8.91 15.57 -1.02
C LYS A 90 -7.62 15.29 -1.80
N MET A 91 -7.36 14.03 -2.16
CA MET A 91 -6.17 13.64 -2.93
C MET A 91 -6.16 14.20 -4.35
N GLN A 92 -7.32 14.23 -5.02
CA GLN A 92 -7.43 14.63 -6.42
C GLN A 92 -7.22 16.13 -6.64
N TYR A 93 -7.53 17.01 -5.68
CA TYR A 93 -7.58 18.44 -5.98
C TYR A 93 -6.56 19.32 -5.27
N THR A 94 -5.78 18.79 -4.32
CA THR A 94 -4.84 19.61 -3.50
C THR A 94 -3.39 19.13 -3.52
N SER A 95 -3.06 18.09 -4.30
CA SER A 95 -1.70 17.58 -4.40
C SER A 95 -0.86 18.39 -5.40
N GLN A 96 0.36 18.75 -4.99
CA GLN A 96 1.32 19.46 -5.82
C GLN A 96 1.68 18.59 -7.05
N GLY A 97 1.26 19.03 -8.25
CA GLY A 97 1.48 18.32 -9.51
C GLY A 97 0.22 17.75 -10.19
N PHE A 98 -0.96 17.83 -9.55
CA PHE A 98 -2.22 17.42 -10.19
C PHE A 98 -2.83 18.57 -11.01
N LEU A 99 -2.93 18.39 -12.33
CA LEU A 99 -3.58 19.35 -13.23
C LEU A 99 -5.10 19.12 -13.18
N GLN A 100 -5.83 20.09 -12.64
CA GLN A 100 -7.30 20.07 -12.70
C GLN A 100 -7.74 20.08 -14.18
N ASN A 101 -8.52 19.08 -14.56
CA ASN A 101 -9.07 18.98 -15.92
C ASN A 101 -10.10 20.10 -16.11
N LYS A 102 -9.71 21.24 -16.69
CA LYS A 102 -10.57 22.42 -16.95
C LYS A 102 -11.61 22.22 -18.06
N ARG A 103 -12.03 20.97 -18.32
CA ARG A 103 -13.04 20.64 -19.32
C ARG A 103 -14.39 20.41 -18.65
N GLN A 104 -14.93 21.44 -17.98
CA GLN A 104 -16.36 21.60 -17.71
C GLN A 104 -16.69 23.08 -17.67
#